data_AF-A0A453FMT2-F1
#
_entry.id   AF-A0A453FMT2-F1
#
_cell.length_a   1.000
_cell.length_b   1.000
_cell.length_c   1.000
_cell.angle_alpha   90.00
_cell.angle_beta   90.00
_cell.angle_gamma   90.00
#
_symmetry.space_group_name_H-M   'P 1'
#
loop_
_entity.id
_entity.type
_entity.pdbx_description
1 polymer ?
#
loop_
_entity_poly.entity_id
_entity_poly.type
_entity_poly.pdbx_seq_one_letter_code
_entity_poly.pdbx_strand_id
1 'polypeptide(L)'
;QDAGIGTSIDSFYEYVLKAYLLFGDEEYLYVFQEAYKAAMHYLHHDPWYIEVNMNSGATVWPLFNSLQAFWPGLQVLAGDVDPAIRTHAAFFSVWQKYGFTPEGFNLATSTVQNGQRSYPLRPELIESTYWLFKATRDYRYLDVGRDILASLQYAAKCPCGYCHISDVETHKQDDHMESFFLAET
;
A
#
# COMPACT_ATOMS: atom_id res chain seq x y z
N GLN A 1 -22.49 -1.00 -2.56
CA GLN A 1 -21.53 -1.16 -1.46
C GLN A 1 -20.40 -1.95 -2.06
N ASP A 2 -19.21 -1.41 -1.92
CA ASP A 2 -18.03 -1.88 -2.62
C ASP A 2 -17.12 -2.53 -1.58
N ALA A 3 -16.33 -3.50 -2.02
CA ALA A 3 -15.37 -4.24 -1.20
C ALA A 3 -13.99 -4.12 -1.85
N GLY A 4 -12.97 -3.97 -1.00
CA GLY A 4 -11.60 -3.77 -1.41
C GLY A 4 -10.66 -3.99 -0.21
N ILE A 5 -9.38 -3.77 -0.43
CA ILE A 5 -8.36 -3.80 0.64
C ILE A 5 -7.83 -2.40 0.98
N GLY A 6 -8.32 -1.35 0.32
CA GLY A 6 -7.81 0.02 0.47
C GLY A 6 -8.57 0.83 1.50
N THR A 7 -8.74 2.12 1.19
CA THR A 7 -9.36 3.13 2.05
C THR A 7 -10.64 2.64 2.73
N SER A 8 -10.75 2.93 4.03
CA SER A 8 -11.91 2.65 4.90
C SER A 8 -12.03 1.21 5.41
N ILE A 9 -11.14 0.30 5.00
CA ILE A 9 -11.18 -1.12 5.44
C ILE A 9 -9.79 -1.72 5.68
N ASP A 10 -8.74 -1.19 5.07
CA ASP A 10 -7.32 -1.54 5.29
C ASP A 10 -6.98 -2.06 6.71
N SER A 11 -7.05 -1.19 7.71
CA SER A 11 -6.66 -1.44 9.10
C SER A 11 -7.54 -2.47 9.82
N PHE A 12 -8.75 -2.78 9.31
CA PHE A 12 -9.53 -3.90 9.83
C PHE A 12 -8.77 -5.22 9.63
N TYR A 13 -8.25 -5.48 8.43
CA TYR A 13 -7.49 -6.70 8.15
C TYR A 13 -6.24 -6.79 9.02
N GLU A 14 -5.56 -5.66 9.21
CA GLU A 14 -4.38 -5.61 10.06
C GLU A 14 -4.69 -5.91 11.52
N TYR A 15 -5.71 -5.25 12.08
CA TYR A 15 -6.00 -5.32 13.50
C TYR A 15 -6.50 -6.70 13.89
N VAL A 16 -7.26 -7.36 13.02
CA VAL A 16 -7.73 -8.72 13.30
C VAL A 16 -6.53 -9.68 13.35
N LEU A 17 -5.56 -9.61 12.42
CA LEU A 17 -4.36 -10.44 12.52
C LEU A 17 -3.47 -10.05 13.70
N LYS A 18 -3.18 -8.75 13.86
CA LYS A 18 -2.30 -8.23 14.91
C LYS A 18 -2.89 -8.51 16.31
N ALA A 19 -4.21 -8.51 16.48
CA ALA A 19 -4.88 -8.89 17.73
C ALA A 19 -4.64 -10.36 18.07
N TYR A 20 -4.74 -11.27 17.09
CA TYR A 20 -4.35 -12.67 17.31
C TYR A 20 -2.88 -12.78 17.73
N LEU A 21 -1.97 -12.14 17.00
CA LEU A 21 -0.54 -12.19 17.30
C LEU A 21 -0.19 -11.63 18.69
N LEU A 22 -0.93 -10.62 19.15
CA LEU A 22 -0.68 -9.97 20.44
C LEU A 22 -1.33 -10.71 21.61
N PHE A 23 -2.57 -11.20 21.44
CA PHE A 23 -3.38 -11.74 22.54
C PHE A 23 -3.55 -13.26 22.51
N GLY A 24 -3.31 -13.91 21.37
CA GLY A 24 -3.44 -15.36 21.19
C GLY A 24 -4.89 -15.86 21.09
N ASP A 25 -5.87 -14.99 20.87
CA ASP A 25 -7.28 -15.39 20.75
C ASP A 25 -7.61 -15.86 19.32
N GLU A 26 -7.89 -17.15 19.21
CA GLU A 26 -8.18 -17.86 17.96
C GLU A 26 -9.43 -17.33 17.22
N GLU A 27 -10.35 -16.63 17.90
CA GLU A 27 -11.48 -15.98 17.22
C GLU A 27 -10.97 -14.92 16.22
N TYR A 28 -9.97 -14.13 16.62
CA TYR A 28 -9.37 -13.15 15.71
C TYR A 28 -8.67 -13.83 14.54
N LEU A 29 -7.94 -14.92 14.77
CA LEU A 29 -7.30 -15.66 13.68
C LEU A 29 -8.34 -16.17 12.68
N TYR A 30 -9.44 -16.74 13.18
CA TYR A 30 -10.54 -17.23 12.35
C TYR A 30 -11.14 -16.11 11.48
N VAL A 31 -11.45 -14.95 12.07
CA VAL A 31 -12.00 -13.80 11.34
C VAL A 31 -11.01 -13.32 10.27
N PHE A 32 -9.72 -13.24 10.60
CA PHE A 32 -8.69 -12.86 9.62
C PHE A 32 -8.62 -13.86 8.47
N GLN A 33 -8.58 -15.16 8.75
CA GLN A 33 -8.47 -16.19 7.73
C GLN A 33 -9.67 -16.16 6.76
N GLU A 34 -10.89 -16.02 7.26
CA GLU A 34 -12.09 -15.92 6.42
C GLU A 34 -12.05 -14.64 5.57
N ALA A 35 -11.69 -13.49 6.15
CA ALA A 35 -11.60 -12.22 5.44
C ALA A 35 -10.48 -12.22 4.39
N TYR A 36 -9.30 -12.75 4.73
CA TYR A 36 -8.15 -12.88 3.84
C TYR A 36 -8.46 -13.80 2.67
N LYS A 37 -9.06 -14.98 2.94
CA LYS A 37 -9.48 -15.92 1.90
C LYS A 37 -10.49 -15.29 0.94
N ALA A 38 -11.46 -14.52 1.44
CA ALA A 38 -12.40 -13.80 0.60
C ALA A 38 -11.69 -12.72 -0.25
N ALA A 39 -10.77 -11.94 0.35
CA ALA A 39 -9.99 -10.94 -0.37
C ALA A 39 -9.16 -11.57 -1.50
N MET A 40 -8.47 -12.68 -1.21
CA MET A 40 -7.68 -13.42 -2.19
C MET A 40 -8.54 -14.08 -3.29
N HIS A 41 -9.81 -14.36 -3.03
CA HIS A 41 -10.70 -14.95 -4.02
C HIS A 41 -11.37 -13.91 -4.94
N TYR A 42 -11.83 -12.79 -4.36
CA TYR A 42 -12.67 -11.82 -5.07
C TYR A 42 -11.91 -10.55 -5.52
N LEU A 43 -10.87 -10.14 -4.77
CA LEU A 43 -10.19 -8.87 -4.99
C LEU A 43 -8.86 -9.05 -5.71
N HIS A 44 -8.20 -10.19 -5.52
CA HIS A 44 -6.87 -10.45 -6.05
C HIS A 44 -6.88 -10.79 -7.54
N HIS A 45 -6.25 -9.93 -8.32
CA HIS A 45 -5.96 -10.09 -9.73
C HIS A 45 -4.45 -9.94 -9.92
N ASP A 46 -3.70 -11.02 -9.68
CA ASP A 46 -2.24 -11.03 -9.58
C ASP A 46 -1.57 -10.15 -10.66
N PRO A 47 -0.68 -9.20 -10.27
CA PRO A 47 -0.21 -8.92 -8.91
C PRO A 47 -1.02 -7.87 -8.12
N TRP A 48 -2.18 -7.44 -8.63
CA TRP A 48 -2.97 -6.31 -8.13
C TRP A 48 -4.20 -6.73 -7.32
N TYR A 49 -4.83 -5.75 -6.67
CA TYR A 49 -6.12 -5.90 -6.01
C TYR A 49 -7.06 -4.79 -6.49
N ILE A 50 -8.28 -5.17 -6.83
CA ILE A 50 -9.29 -4.24 -7.37
C ILE A 50 -10.48 -4.12 -6.42
N GLU A 51 -11.30 -3.10 -6.65
CA GLU A 51 -12.56 -2.95 -5.95
C GLU A 51 -13.69 -3.67 -6.70
N VAL A 52 -14.51 -4.39 -5.93
CA VAL A 52 -15.65 -5.17 -6.45
C VAL A 52 -16.93 -4.82 -5.71
N ASN A 53 -18.06 -5.13 -6.31
CA ASN A 53 -19.34 -5.03 -5.63
C ASN A 53 -19.42 -6.10 -4.54
N MET A 54 -19.73 -5.70 -3.31
CA MET A 54 -19.72 -6.60 -2.15
C MET A 54 -20.66 -7.81 -2.29
N ASN A 55 -21.77 -7.67 -3.04
CA ASN A 55 -22.76 -8.74 -3.16
C ASN A 55 -22.55 -9.61 -4.41
N SER A 56 -22.18 -9.02 -5.54
CA SER A 56 -22.06 -9.75 -6.81
C SER A 56 -20.63 -10.16 -7.15
N GLY A 57 -19.62 -9.60 -6.50
CA GLY A 57 -18.20 -9.79 -6.84
C GLY A 57 -17.81 -9.17 -8.20
N ALA A 58 -18.71 -8.42 -8.84
CA ALA A 58 -18.40 -7.76 -10.11
C ALA A 58 -17.41 -6.61 -9.90
N THR A 59 -16.36 -6.54 -10.72
CA THR A 59 -15.40 -5.42 -10.73
C THR A 59 -16.12 -4.08 -10.87
N VAL A 60 -15.82 -3.16 -9.95
CA VAL A 60 -16.32 -1.79 -9.99
C VAL A 60 -15.27 -0.88 -10.60
N TRP A 61 -14.05 -0.91 -10.05
CA TRP A 61 -12.94 -0.07 -10.50
C TRP A 61 -11.61 -0.85 -10.53
N PRO A 62 -10.92 -0.90 -11.68
CA PRO A 62 -9.56 -1.44 -11.77
C PRO A 62 -8.54 -0.38 -11.32
N LEU A 63 -8.56 -0.05 -10.02
CA LEU A 63 -7.79 1.04 -9.43
C LEU A 63 -6.87 0.49 -8.34
N PHE A 64 -5.58 0.83 -8.40
CA PHE A 64 -4.67 0.74 -7.25
C PHE A 64 -4.76 2.03 -6.45
N ASN A 65 -5.04 1.92 -5.15
CA ASN A 65 -4.99 3.04 -4.21
C ASN A 65 -3.72 2.96 -3.36
N SER A 66 -3.04 4.09 -3.14
CA SER A 66 -1.78 4.11 -2.39
C SER A 66 -1.85 3.44 -1.01
N LEU A 67 -2.99 3.53 -0.31
CA LEU A 67 -3.20 2.89 0.99
C LEU A 67 -3.14 1.37 0.90
N GLN A 68 -3.46 0.76 -0.25
CA GLN A 68 -3.34 -0.70 -0.43
C GLN A 68 -1.89 -1.17 -0.30
N ALA A 69 -0.90 -0.26 -0.32
CA ALA A 69 0.50 -0.62 -0.25
C ALA A 69 0.94 -1.26 1.07
N PHE A 70 0.10 -1.29 2.10
CA PHE A 70 0.36 -2.01 3.36
C PHE A 70 0.19 -3.52 3.21
N TRP A 71 -0.60 -3.94 2.21
CA TRP A 71 -1.07 -5.32 2.07
C TRP A 71 0.07 -6.34 1.96
N PRO A 72 1.15 -6.12 1.19
CA PRO A 72 2.30 -7.02 1.19
C PRO A 72 2.92 -7.21 2.59
N GLY A 73 3.00 -6.16 3.41
CA GLY A 73 3.44 -6.26 4.79
C GLY A 73 2.53 -7.15 5.63
N LEU A 74 1.21 -7.00 5.49
CA LEU A 74 0.22 -7.87 6.13
C LEU A 74 0.35 -9.34 5.67
N GLN A 75 0.55 -9.57 4.37
CA GLN A 75 0.75 -10.90 3.81
C GLN A 75 2.01 -11.57 4.39
N VAL A 76 3.11 -10.82 4.52
CA VAL A 76 4.31 -11.31 5.19
C VAL A 76 4.03 -11.71 6.65
N LEU A 77 3.28 -10.89 7.39
CA LEU A 77 2.89 -11.22 8.78
C LEU A 77 2.02 -12.48 8.85
N ALA A 78 1.16 -12.70 7.85
CA ALA A 78 0.34 -13.90 7.73
C ALA A 78 1.12 -15.14 7.24
N GLY A 79 2.38 -14.98 6.83
CA GLY A 79 3.22 -16.04 6.28
C GLY A 79 3.08 -16.28 4.78
N ASP A 80 2.31 -15.44 4.07
CA ASP A 80 2.06 -15.54 2.61
C ASP A 80 3.04 -14.67 1.81
N VAL A 81 4.32 -15.06 1.84
CA VAL A 81 5.42 -14.20 1.37
C VAL A 81 5.50 -14.10 -0.16
N ASP A 82 5.21 -15.17 -0.91
CA ASP A 82 5.37 -15.17 -2.37
C ASP A 82 4.44 -14.20 -3.10
N PRO A 83 3.12 -14.14 -2.78
CA PRO A 83 2.23 -13.10 -3.31
C PRO A 83 2.67 -11.70 -2.88
N ALA A 84 3.11 -11.53 -1.62
CA ALA A 84 3.59 -10.25 -1.12
C ALA A 84 4.75 -9.70 -1.96
N ILE A 85 5.71 -10.55 -2.33
CA ILE A 85 6.82 -10.16 -3.22
C ILE A 85 6.31 -9.64 -4.56
N ARG A 86 5.34 -10.32 -5.19
CA ARG A 86 4.82 -9.92 -6.51
C ARG A 86 4.01 -8.64 -6.45
N THR A 87 3.12 -8.52 -5.48
CA THR A 87 2.31 -7.31 -5.26
C THR A 87 3.17 -6.11 -4.92
N HIS A 88 4.15 -6.27 -4.02
CA HIS A 88 5.09 -5.19 -3.69
C HIS A 88 5.89 -4.72 -4.90
N ALA A 89 6.38 -5.64 -5.75
CA ALA A 89 7.07 -5.28 -6.98
C ALA A 89 6.17 -4.47 -7.94
N ALA A 90 4.89 -4.83 -8.04
CA ALA A 90 3.92 -4.09 -8.83
C ALA A 90 3.69 -2.68 -8.27
N PHE A 91 3.51 -2.54 -6.96
CA PHE A 91 3.33 -1.24 -6.30
C PHE A 91 4.58 -0.36 -6.44
N PHE A 92 5.76 -0.93 -6.21
CA PHE A 92 7.02 -0.22 -6.38
C PHE A 92 7.27 0.21 -7.84
N SER A 93 6.78 -0.52 -8.84
CA SER A 93 6.88 -0.08 -10.23
C SER A 93 6.18 1.27 -10.50
N VAL A 94 5.11 1.57 -9.76
CA VAL A 94 4.43 2.87 -9.81
C VAL A 94 5.32 3.95 -9.19
N TRP A 95 5.95 3.66 -8.04
CA TRP A 95 6.94 4.55 -7.43
C TRP A 95 8.12 4.81 -8.37
N GLN A 96 8.65 3.79 -9.04
CA GLN A 96 9.75 3.96 -9.99
C GLN A 96 9.36 4.85 -11.18
N LYS A 97 8.10 4.80 -11.60
CA LYS A 97 7.58 5.62 -12.71
C LYS A 97 7.43 7.10 -12.34
N TYR A 98 6.91 7.39 -11.15
CA TYR A 98 6.51 8.75 -10.77
C TYR A 98 7.35 9.36 -9.64
N GLY A 99 8.27 8.61 -9.05
CA GLY A 99 8.98 8.98 -7.82
C GLY A 99 8.12 8.84 -6.55
N PHE A 100 6.82 8.58 -6.68
CA PHE A 100 5.84 8.48 -5.59
C PHE A 100 4.68 7.59 -6.03
N THR A 101 3.96 6.98 -5.09
CA THR A 101 2.67 6.34 -5.37
C THR A 101 1.55 7.38 -5.32
N PRO A 102 0.82 7.67 -6.42
CA PRO A 102 -0.35 8.54 -6.35
C PRO A 102 -1.45 7.90 -5.49
N GLU A 103 -2.32 8.72 -4.90
CA GLU A 103 -3.50 8.23 -4.18
C GLU A 103 -4.35 7.26 -5.03
N GLY A 104 -4.36 7.41 -6.37
CA GLY A 104 -5.01 6.48 -7.29
C GLY A 104 -4.23 6.28 -8.59
N PHE A 105 -4.06 5.02 -8.98
CA PHE A 105 -3.43 4.59 -10.23
C PHE A 105 -4.36 3.65 -11.00
N ASN A 106 -4.75 4.06 -12.21
CA ASN A 106 -5.68 3.32 -13.04
C ASN A 106 -4.95 2.16 -13.73
N LEU A 107 -5.35 0.93 -13.42
CA LEU A 107 -4.68 -0.28 -13.90
C LEU A 107 -5.00 -0.57 -15.38
N ALA A 108 -6.15 -0.13 -15.88
CA ALA A 108 -6.54 -0.33 -17.26
C ALA A 108 -5.74 0.56 -18.23
N THR A 109 -5.47 1.81 -17.82
CA THR A 109 -4.71 2.77 -18.64
C THR A 109 -3.25 2.89 -18.25
N SER A 110 -2.84 2.34 -17.10
CA SER A 110 -1.51 2.49 -16.51
C SER A 110 -1.10 3.97 -16.31
N THR A 111 -2.05 4.79 -15.87
CA THR A 111 -1.86 6.23 -15.62
C THR A 111 -2.38 6.65 -14.25
N VAL A 112 -1.95 7.80 -13.77
CA VAL A 112 -2.52 8.44 -12.58
C VAL A 112 -4.02 8.67 -12.77
N GLN A 113 -4.81 8.31 -11.76
CA GLN A 113 -6.26 8.50 -11.80
C GLN A 113 -6.60 9.99 -11.62
N ASN A 114 -7.52 10.49 -12.43
CA ASN A 114 -7.92 11.90 -12.35
C ASN A 114 -8.57 12.20 -10.98
N GLY A 115 -8.15 13.28 -10.34
CA GLY A 115 -8.57 13.65 -8.99
C GLY A 115 -7.83 12.95 -7.85
N GLN A 116 -6.91 12.02 -8.13
CA GLN A 116 -6.15 11.27 -7.11
C GLN A 116 -4.64 11.29 -7.40
N ARG A 117 -4.13 12.47 -7.77
CA ARG A 117 -2.75 12.66 -8.25
C ARG A 117 -1.72 12.89 -7.17
N SER A 118 -2.15 13.14 -5.94
CA SER A 118 -1.28 13.55 -4.84
C SER A 118 -0.55 12.36 -4.21
N TYR A 119 0.53 12.64 -3.50
CA TYR A 119 1.18 11.77 -2.53
C TYR A 119 1.37 12.55 -1.21
N PRO A 120 0.54 12.28 -0.19
CA PRO A 120 0.57 12.97 1.10
C PRO A 120 1.55 12.29 2.08
N LEU A 121 2.74 11.89 1.60
CA LEU A 121 3.80 11.30 2.45
C LEU A 121 3.47 9.92 3.06
N ARG A 122 2.61 9.16 2.39
CA ARG A 122 2.11 7.81 2.74
C ARG A 122 3.23 6.82 3.11
N PRO A 123 3.14 6.12 4.27
CA PRO A 123 4.15 5.16 4.75
C PRO A 123 3.98 3.73 4.22
N GLU A 124 2.83 3.38 3.65
CA GLU A 124 2.40 1.99 3.50
C GLU A 124 3.35 1.16 2.62
N LEU A 125 3.92 1.77 1.57
CA LEU A 125 4.90 1.09 0.71
C LEU A 125 6.24 0.85 1.42
N ILE A 126 6.73 1.79 2.25
CA ILE A 126 7.98 1.61 2.99
C ILE A 126 7.80 0.61 4.13
N GLU A 127 6.62 0.56 4.76
CA GLU A 127 6.26 -0.48 5.74
C GLU A 127 6.34 -1.88 5.11
N SER A 128 5.67 -2.10 3.98
CA SER A 128 5.73 -3.37 3.26
C SER A 128 7.15 -3.74 2.84
N THR A 129 7.94 -2.75 2.42
CA THR A 129 9.36 -2.94 2.08
C THR A 129 10.15 -3.44 3.29
N TYR A 130 9.93 -2.86 4.47
CA TYR A 130 10.56 -3.28 5.71
C TYR A 130 10.20 -4.73 6.05
N TRP A 131 8.93 -5.10 6.04
CA TRP A 131 8.50 -6.46 6.36
C TRP A 131 9.07 -7.50 5.40
N LEU A 132 9.09 -7.22 4.11
CA LEU A 132 9.69 -8.09 3.10
C LEU A 132 11.20 -8.26 3.32
N PHE A 133 11.94 -7.19 3.64
CA PHE A 133 13.34 -7.31 4.03
C PHE A 133 13.52 -8.18 5.27
N LYS A 134 12.68 -8.01 6.29
CA LYS A 134 12.74 -8.79 7.53
C LYS A 134 12.52 -10.27 7.31
N ALA A 135 11.57 -10.64 6.44
CA ALA A 135 11.24 -12.02 6.14
C ALA A 135 12.26 -12.70 5.21
N THR A 136 12.73 -12.00 4.17
CA THR A 136 13.54 -12.60 3.09
C THR A 136 15.03 -12.37 3.25
N ARG A 137 15.44 -11.29 3.93
CA ARG A 137 16.82 -10.75 3.95
C ARG A 137 17.38 -10.43 2.56
N ASP A 138 16.52 -10.27 1.55
CA ASP A 138 16.94 -9.86 0.22
C ASP A 138 17.30 -8.38 0.20
N TYR A 139 18.56 -8.08 -0.14
CA TYR A 139 19.07 -6.72 -0.14
C TYR A 139 18.40 -5.80 -1.17
N ARG A 140 17.65 -6.33 -2.14
CA ARG A 140 16.83 -5.50 -3.05
C ARG A 140 15.87 -4.58 -2.30
N TYR A 141 15.36 -4.99 -1.14
CA TYR A 141 14.45 -4.17 -0.34
C TYR A 141 15.17 -2.99 0.32
N LEU A 142 16.49 -3.08 0.53
CA LEU A 142 17.29 -1.91 0.92
C LEU A 142 17.49 -0.96 -0.25
N ASP A 143 17.65 -1.47 -1.47
CA ASP A 143 17.70 -0.64 -2.68
C ASP A 143 16.36 0.09 -2.89
N VAL A 144 15.23 -0.59 -2.72
CA VAL A 144 13.90 0.02 -2.72
C VAL A 144 13.79 1.14 -1.67
N GLY A 145 14.19 0.88 -0.42
CA GLY A 145 14.17 1.89 0.64
C GLY A 145 15.06 3.09 0.34
N ARG A 146 16.23 2.88 -0.29
CA ARG A 146 17.11 3.97 -0.76
C ARG A 146 16.42 4.81 -1.83
N ASP A 147 15.75 4.18 -2.78
CA ASP A 147 15.06 4.89 -3.87
C ASP A 147 13.86 5.70 -3.33
N ILE A 148 13.12 5.16 -2.36
CA ILE A 148 12.06 5.89 -1.64
C ILE A 148 12.63 7.11 -0.92
N LEU A 149 13.70 6.91 -0.14
CA LEU A 149 14.37 8.01 0.56
C LEU A 149 14.89 9.08 -0.41
N ALA A 150 15.45 8.68 -1.55
CA ALA A 150 15.95 9.61 -2.56
C ALA A 150 14.83 10.50 -3.13
N SER A 151 13.66 9.93 -3.47
CA SER A 151 12.49 10.70 -3.88
C SER A 151 12.05 11.71 -2.82
N LEU A 152 11.97 11.28 -1.55
CA LEU A 152 11.58 12.15 -0.44
C LEU A 152 12.58 13.30 -0.25
N GLN A 153 13.89 13.02 -0.27
CA GLN A 153 14.92 14.05 -0.11
C GLN A 153 14.94 15.07 -1.25
N TYR A 154 14.69 14.62 -2.48
CA TYR A 154 14.84 15.48 -3.67
C TYR A 154 13.59 16.28 -3.97
N ALA A 155 12.41 15.67 -3.88
CA ALA A 155 11.16 16.26 -4.34
C ALA A 155 10.19 16.64 -3.21
N ALA A 156 10.20 15.94 -2.06
CA ALA A 156 9.29 16.25 -0.95
C ALA A 156 9.89 17.19 0.10
N LYS A 157 11.22 17.31 0.18
CA LYS A 157 11.88 18.18 1.17
C LYS A 157 11.55 19.66 0.94
N CYS A 158 11.22 20.36 2.02
CA CYS A 158 10.97 21.80 2.04
C CYS A 158 11.66 22.46 3.25
N PRO A 159 11.74 23.80 3.36
CA PRO A 159 12.62 24.48 4.31
C PRO A 159 12.46 24.07 5.78
N CYS A 160 11.24 23.72 6.20
CA CYS A 160 10.91 23.35 7.59
C CYS A 160 10.56 21.86 7.78
N GLY A 161 10.76 21.00 6.77
CA GLY A 161 10.40 19.58 6.88
C GLY A 161 10.21 18.91 5.52
N TYR A 162 9.10 18.20 5.39
CA TYR A 162 8.66 17.57 4.14
C TYR A 162 7.26 18.03 3.81
N CYS A 163 6.98 18.15 2.53
CA CYS A 163 5.78 18.72 1.99
C CYS A 163 5.07 17.65 1.14
N HIS A 164 3.74 17.67 1.17
CA HIS A 164 2.93 16.86 0.27
C HIS A 164 3.33 17.10 -1.18
N ILE A 165 3.22 16.07 -1.99
CA ILE A 165 3.29 16.21 -3.45
C ILE A 165 1.86 16.29 -3.95
N SER A 166 1.41 17.46 -4.40
CA SER A 166 0.05 17.66 -4.92
C SER A 166 -0.21 16.94 -6.25
N ASP A 167 0.83 16.76 -7.06
CA ASP A 167 0.76 16.01 -8.32
C ASP A 167 2.07 15.27 -8.56
N VAL A 168 2.03 13.94 -8.53
CA VAL A 168 3.20 13.06 -8.72
C VAL A 168 3.80 13.11 -10.13
N GLU A 169 3.09 13.65 -11.13
CA GLU A 169 3.62 13.83 -12.49
C GLU A 169 4.46 15.11 -12.60
N THR A 170 4.12 16.14 -11.82
CA THR A 170 4.81 17.45 -11.85
C THR A 170 5.72 17.71 -10.66
N HIS A 171 5.61 16.89 -9.61
CA HIS A 171 6.29 17.04 -8.31
C HIS A 171 6.02 18.39 -7.64
N LYS A 172 4.86 19.01 -7.92
CA LYS A 172 4.45 20.24 -7.27
C LYS A 172 4.18 20.00 -5.79
N GLN A 173 4.90 20.69 -4.92
CA GLN A 173 4.71 20.63 -3.47
C GLN A 173 3.43 21.37 -3.02
N ASP A 174 2.84 20.88 -1.93
CA ASP A 174 1.80 21.56 -1.14
C ASP A 174 2.27 21.66 0.32
N ASP A 175 1.99 22.79 0.98
CA ASP A 175 2.57 23.16 2.29
C ASP A 175 1.84 22.47 3.44
N HIS A 176 1.99 21.15 3.47
CA HIS A 176 1.39 20.27 4.47
C HIS A 176 2.32 19.10 4.79
N MET A 177 2.41 18.74 6.07
CA MET A 177 3.12 17.56 6.55
C MET A 177 2.26 16.83 7.56
N GLU A 178 1.80 15.64 7.20
CA GLU A 178 1.00 14.82 8.10
C GLU A 178 1.84 14.27 9.26
N SER A 179 1.20 14.09 10.42
CA SER A 179 1.88 13.61 11.62
C SER A 179 2.42 12.19 11.47
N PHE A 180 1.76 11.34 10.68
CA PHE A 180 2.19 9.97 10.43
C PHE A 180 3.56 9.90 9.74
N PHE A 181 3.97 10.93 8.98
CA PHE A 181 5.28 10.95 8.35
C PHE A 181 6.42 10.85 9.36
N LEU A 182 6.25 11.45 10.56
CA LEU A 182 7.26 11.36 11.62
C LEU A 182 7.19 10.06 12.43
N ALA A 183 6.04 9.37 12.39
CA ALA A 183 5.81 8.16 13.16
C ALA A 183 6.13 6.89 12.38
N GLU A 184 5.97 6.92 11.05
CA GLU A 184 5.89 5.71 10.21
C GLU A 184 6.89 5.67 9.04
N THR A 185 7.23 6.81 8.43
CA THR A 185 8.02 6.88 7.18
C THR A 185 9.52 7.06 7.41
#